data_AF-D5G7J9-F1
#
_entry.id   AF-D5G7J9-F1
#
_cell.length_a   1.000
_cell.length_b   1.000
_cell.length_c   1.000
_cell.angle_alpha   90.00
_cell.angle_beta   90.00
_cell.angle_gamma   90.00
#
_symmetry.space_group_name_H-M   'P 1'
#
loop_
_entity.id
_entity.type
_entity.pdbx_description
1 polymer ?
#
loop_
_entity_poly.entity_id
_entity_poly.type
_entity_poly.pdbx_seq_one_letter_code
_entity_poly.pdbx_strand_id
1 'polypeptide(L)'
;MRKPDITSHFRGGMEELKTADGITLYAHKSILDLGTEPCPDTPWDSFTTSTVERFLEHCYQGDYSPPKPVKLPLATPTSSVVDGDGHADGVFHTAAGRLPHCQSANGLVVAQHGQHFCCSCVAIQDDDTEEDEANKDDDAEGSDTEYGDDDKDDSGSLGHPNGLDYSEVFFAHAELYILSQTQGRSLLTALCLDRLRTALGEAAKAPVRPRFATNLGRLLFYVYEHGNVRLIDDNQAHDLQNLASSYAAMHIEEMKEECSSLMRHGGKMAEDLMKEVADRAINLNSVLKKEAEKREREEREKEQREKEQREKEQREKEQREKEQREKEQREKEQKKREEREQREREEREQREREEREKREEREREEAEKAKK
;
A
#
# COMPACT_ATOMS: atom_id res chain seq x y z
N MET A 1 -2.24 17.43 -38.06
CA MET A 1 -3.60 17.70 -37.55
C MET A 1 -4.08 19.03 -38.13
N ARG A 2 -5.23 19.08 -38.80
CA ARG A 2 -5.79 20.35 -39.31
C ARG A 2 -6.28 21.17 -38.12
N LYS A 3 -5.95 22.46 -38.08
CA LYS A 3 -6.55 23.38 -37.10
C LYS A 3 -8.05 23.46 -37.37
N PRO A 4 -8.93 23.29 -36.38
CA PRO A 4 -10.36 23.47 -36.57
C PRO A 4 -10.66 24.90 -37.03
N ASP A 5 -11.57 25.04 -37.99
CA ASP A 5 -12.04 26.34 -38.47
C ASP A 5 -12.98 26.96 -37.42
N ILE A 6 -12.44 27.83 -36.58
CA ILE A 6 -13.21 28.46 -35.49
C ILE A 6 -14.30 29.38 -36.08
N THR A 7 -14.12 29.91 -37.29
CA THR A 7 -15.07 30.87 -37.88
C THR A 7 -16.40 30.25 -38.27
N SER A 8 -16.44 28.95 -38.57
CA SER A 8 -17.72 28.26 -38.84
C SER A 8 -18.61 28.14 -37.60
N HIS A 9 -18.03 28.10 -36.40
CA HIS A 9 -18.80 27.97 -35.15
C HIS A 9 -19.61 29.23 -34.83
N PHE A 10 -19.07 30.41 -35.12
CA PHE A 10 -19.71 31.70 -34.89
C PHE A 10 -20.86 32.02 -35.85
N ARG A 11 -21.02 31.25 -36.94
CA ARG A 11 -22.17 31.39 -37.84
C ARG A 11 -23.42 30.66 -37.31
N GLY A 12 -23.26 29.78 -36.32
CA GLY A 12 -24.36 29.09 -35.66
C GLY A 12 -25.19 30.03 -34.79
N GLY A 13 -26.47 29.71 -34.61
CA GLY A 13 -27.31 30.41 -33.63
C GLY A 13 -26.78 30.20 -32.20
N MET A 14 -27.10 31.15 -31.32
CA MET A 14 -26.91 30.99 -29.87
C MET A 14 -28.09 30.23 -29.28
N GLU A 15 -27.82 29.43 -28.26
CA GLU A 15 -28.80 28.71 -27.46
C GLU A 15 -28.75 29.21 -26.01
N GLU A 16 -29.93 29.36 -25.42
CA GLU A 16 -30.12 29.83 -24.06
C GLU A 16 -30.09 28.63 -23.11
N LEU A 17 -29.17 28.62 -22.15
CA LEU A 17 -29.03 27.58 -21.14
C LEU A 17 -29.41 28.16 -19.79
N LYS A 18 -30.50 27.69 -19.19
CA LYS A 18 -30.92 28.09 -17.83
C LYS A 18 -30.34 27.12 -16.83
N THR A 19 -29.68 27.63 -15.80
CA THR A 19 -29.01 26.84 -14.76
C THR A 19 -29.89 26.72 -13.51
N ALA A 20 -29.53 25.82 -12.59
CA ALA A 20 -30.27 25.55 -11.35
C ALA A 20 -30.39 26.76 -10.42
N ASP A 21 -29.39 27.64 -10.45
CA ASP A 21 -29.35 28.91 -9.74
C ASP A 21 -30.10 30.05 -10.48
N GLY A 22 -30.77 29.75 -11.58
CA GLY A 22 -31.59 30.69 -12.35
C GLY A 22 -30.79 31.65 -13.23
N ILE A 23 -29.49 31.44 -13.38
CA ILE A 23 -28.65 32.21 -14.29
C ILE A 23 -28.84 31.69 -15.71
N THR A 24 -28.84 32.62 -16.66
CA THR A 24 -28.97 32.30 -18.08
C THR A 24 -27.62 32.48 -18.77
N LEU A 25 -27.11 31.39 -19.34
CA LEU A 25 -25.90 31.37 -20.15
C LEU A 25 -26.26 31.24 -21.63
N TYR A 26 -25.34 31.66 -22.51
CA TYR A 26 -25.51 31.53 -23.95
C TYR A 26 -24.33 30.80 -24.58
N ALA A 27 -24.62 29.78 -25.39
CA ALA A 27 -23.62 28.99 -26.08
C ALA A 27 -23.96 28.80 -27.56
N HIS A 28 -22.96 28.59 -28.41
CA HIS A 28 -23.20 28.31 -29.82
C HIS A 28 -23.78 26.91 -29.99
N LYS A 29 -24.89 26.77 -30.74
CA LYS A 29 -25.51 25.47 -31.05
C LYS A 29 -24.52 24.47 -31.63
N SER A 30 -23.65 24.95 -32.53
CA SER A 30 -22.60 24.15 -33.16
C SER A 30 -21.62 23.50 -32.19
N ILE A 31 -21.55 23.98 -30.95
CA ILE A 31 -20.68 23.43 -29.89
C ILE A 31 -21.43 22.40 -29.07
N LEU A 32 -22.73 22.61 -28.84
CA LEU A 32 -23.61 21.68 -28.13
C LEU A 32 -23.93 20.43 -28.97
N ASP A 33 -24.07 20.58 -30.30
CA ASP A 33 -24.44 19.53 -31.25
C ASP A 33 -23.32 18.53 -31.59
N LEU A 34 -22.09 18.72 -31.07
CA LEU A 34 -20.93 17.86 -31.37
C LEU A 34 -20.97 16.46 -30.69
N GLY A 35 -22.08 16.09 -30.04
CA GLY A 35 -22.28 14.79 -29.37
C GLY A 35 -23.18 13.84 -30.16
N THR A 36 -23.12 12.54 -29.82
CA THR A 36 -24.17 11.57 -30.18
C THR A 36 -25.51 12.11 -29.67
N GLU A 37 -26.61 11.94 -30.44
CA GLU A 37 -27.92 12.56 -30.20
C GLU A 37 -28.16 12.86 -28.71
N PRO A 38 -28.09 14.15 -28.30
CA PRO A 38 -28.18 14.51 -26.91
C PRO A 38 -29.49 13.98 -26.36
N CYS A 39 -29.47 13.40 -25.15
CA CYS A 39 -30.70 13.00 -24.48
C CYS A 39 -31.50 14.29 -24.24
N PRO A 40 -32.58 14.55 -24.99
CA PRO A 40 -33.27 15.84 -24.94
C PRO A 40 -33.96 16.07 -23.59
N ASP A 41 -33.94 15.05 -22.72
CA ASP A 41 -34.69 15.00 -21.48
C ASP A 41 -33.91 15.49 -20.25
N THR A 42 -32.61 15.80 -20.35
CA THR A 42 -31.88 16.35 -19.19
C THR A 42 -31.85 17.89 -19.26
N PRO A 43 -32.65 18.59 -18.45
CA PRO A 43 -32.70 20.03 -18.50
C PRO A 43 -31.45 20.63 -17.83
N TRP A 44 -30.93 21.71 -18.43
CA TRP A 44 -29.76 22.45 -17.92
C TRP A 44 -29.98 23.03 -16.51
N ASP A 45 -31.25 23.21 -16.13
CA ASP A 45 -31.66 23.76 -14.83
C ASP A 45 -31.47 22.78 -13.67
N SER A 46 -30.97 21.57 -13.95
CA SER A 46 -30.56 20.60 -12.94
C SER A 46 -29.11 20.78 -12.49
N PHE A 47 -28.34 21.66 -13.15
CA PHE A 47 -26.91 21.86 -12.87
C PHE A 47 -26.60 23.30 -12.47
N THR A 48 -25.63 23.47 -11.58
CA THR A 48 -25.17 24.81 -11.16
C THR A 48 -24.51 25.57 -12.31
N THR A 49 -24.57 26.91 -12.29
CA THR A 49 -23.82 27.74 -13.26
C THR A 49 -22.38 27.33 -13.38
N SER A 50 -21.69 27.09 -12.26
CA SER A 50 -20.27 26.73 -12.28
C SER A 50 -19.99 25.42 -13.04
N THR A 51 -20.91 24.46 -12.98
CA THR A 51 -20.80 23.18 -13.70
C THR A 51 -21.04 23.38 -15.19
N VAL A 52 -22.07 24.16 -15.56
CA VAL A 52 -22.35 24.48 -16.98
C VAL A 52 -21.22 25.31 -17.59
N GLU A 53 -20.64 26.26 -16.86
CA GLU A 53 -19.48 27.03 -17.31
C GLU A 53 -18.27 26.15 -17.58
N ARG A 54 -17.94 25.20 -16.69
CA ARG A 54 -16.83 24.25 -16.91
C ARG A 54 -17.10 23.31 -18.08
N PHE A 55 -18.34 22.89 -18.27
CA PHE A 55 -18.73 22.12 -19.45
C PHE A 55 -18.47 22.91 -20.73
N LEU A 56 -18.93 24.17 -20.78
CA LEU A 56 -18.70 25.05 -21.92
C LEU A 56 -17.20 25.32 -22.11
N GLU A 57 -16.45 25.58 -21.04
CA GLU A 57 -14.98 25.75 -21.07
C GLU A 57 -14.32 24.57 -21.79
N HIS A 58 -14.67 23.34 -21.42
CA HIS A 58 -14.18 22.15 -22.09
C HIS A 58 -14.61 22.08 -23.55
N CYS A 59 -15.87 22.39 -23.88
CA CYS A 59 -16.31 22.36 -25.27
C CYS A 59 -15.60 23.40 -26.16
N TYR A 60 -15.17 24.54 -25.61
CA TYR A 60 -14.41 25.56 -26.33
C TYR A 60 -12.90 25.29 -26.36
N GLN A 61 -12.32 24.78 -25.27
CA GLN A 61 -10.87 24.71 -25.06
C GLN A 61 -10.31 23.29 -25.12
N GLY A 62 -11.17 22.28 -25.04
CA GLY A 62 -10.79 20.87 -24.87
C GLY A 62 -10.40 20.52 -23.43
N ASP A 63 -10.49 21.46 -22.50
CA ASP A 63 -10.18 21.29 -21.08
C ASP A 63 -11.01 22.25 -20.20
N TYR A 64 -11.13 21.97 -18.90
CA TYR A 64 -11.79 22.84 -17.92
C TYR A 64 -10.90 23.12 -16.71
N SER A 65 -11.15 24.21 -15.99
CA SER A 65 -10.42 24.57 -14.79
C SER A 65 -11.03 23.88 -13.56
N PRO A 66 -10.33 22.93 -12.89
CA PRO A 66 -10.86 22.30 -11.69
C PRO A 66 -10.96 23.33 -10.54
N PRO A 67 -11.99 23.25 -9.69
CA PRO A 67 -12.02 24.05 -8.47
C PRO A 67 -10.81 23.70 -7.59
N LYS A 68 -10.35 24.69 -6.83
CA LYS A 68 -9.25 24.49 -5.87
C LYS A 68 -9.84 24.06 -4.53
N PRO A 69 -9.19 23.16 -3.78
CA PRO A 69 -9.60 22.84 -2.42
C PRO A 69 -9.64 24.10 -1.56
N VAL A 70 -10.69 24.23 -0.76
CA VAL A 70 -10.89 25.42 0.07
C VAL A 70 -10.08 25.27 1.35
N LYS A 71 -9.24 26.26 1.64
CA LYS A 71 -8.63 26.39 2.97
C LYS A 71 -9.71 26.86 3.93
N LEU A 72 -10.05 26.03 4.90
CA LEU A 72 -11.01 26.44 5.91
C LEU A 72 -10.43 27.60 6.71
N PRO A 73 -11.23 28.65 6.98
CA PRO A 73 -10.80 29.67 7.92
C PRO A 73 -10.50 28.97 9.24
N LEU A 74 -9.30 29.20 9.75
CA LEU A 74 -8.92 28.78 11.10
C LEU A 74 -10.03 29.26 12.02
N ALA A 75 -10.80 28.33 12.58
CA ALA A 75 -11.86 28.68 13.50
C ALA A 75 -11.19 29.50 14.61
N THR A 76 -11.37 30.82 14.58
CA THR A 76 -10.90 31.68 15.65
C THR A 76 -11.59 31.12 16.88
N PRO A 77 -10.84 30.60 17.87
CA PRO A 77 -11.46 30.04 19.06
C PRO A 77 -12.34 31.15 19.59
N THR A 78 -13.65 30.98 19.45
CA THR A 78 -14.62 31.85 20.06
C THR A 78 -14.36 31.65 21.54
N SER A 79 -13.58 32.55 22.12
CA SER A 79 -13.41 32.68 23.55
C SER A 79 -14.81 32.87 24.09
N SER A 80 -15.44 31.77 24.49
CA SER A 80 -16.66 31.79 25.25
C SER A 80 -16.25 32.34 26.59
N VAL A 81 -16.28 33.66 26.72
CA VAL A 81 -16.40 34.29 28.03
C VAL A 81 -17.72 33.75 28.57
N VAL A 82 -17.61 32.73 29.42
CA VAL A 82 -18.71 32.24 30.24
C VAL A 82 -18.95 33.34 31.25
N ASP A 83 -19.75 34.33 30.87
CA ASP A 83 -20.42 35.20 31.82
C ASP A 83 -21.51 34.33 32.47
N GLY A 84 -21.10 33.63 33.52
CA GLY A 84 -22.03 32.99 34.44
C GLY A 84 -22.78 34.08 35.18
N ASP A 85 -24.07 34.20 34.90
CA ASP A 85 -25.13 34.44 35.89
C ASP A 85 -26.46 34.65 35.16
N GLY A 86 -27.43 33.75 35.34
CA GLY A 86 -28.73 33.92 34.68
C GLY A 86 -29.69 32.74 34.82
N HIS A 87 -30.16 32.50 36.04
CA HIS A 87 -31.30 31.67 36.40
C HIS A 87 -32.53 31.97 35.51
N ALA A 88 -33.03 31.00 34.73
CA ALA A 88 -34.38 31.05 34.15
C ALA A 88 -34.92 29.66 33.80
N ASP A 89 -35.99 29.26 34.50
CA ASP A 89 -36.89 28.17 34.13
C ASP A 89 -37.56 28.45 32.78
N GLY A 90 -37.37 27.57 31.80
CA GLY A 90 -37.89 27.72 30.44
C GLY A 90 -38.38 26.42 29.84
N VAL A 91 -39.70 26.26 29.82
CA VAL A 91 -40.49 25.16 29.23
C VAL A 91 -40.18 24.97 27.74
N PHE A 92 -39.75 23.78 27.35
CA PHE A 92 -39.54 23.41 25.94
C PHE A 92 -40.86 22.99 25.27
N HIS A 93 -41.25 23.72 24.22
CA HIS A 93 -42.27 23.30 23.27
C HIS A 93 -41.61 22.70 22.02
N THR A 94 -41.82 21.41 21.80
CA THR A 94 -41.36 20.66 20.62
C THR A 94 -42.28 20.95 19.43
N ALA A 95 -41.78 21.69 18.43
CA ALA A 95 -42.48 21.89 17.16
C ALA A 95 -42.02 20.83 16.15
N ALA A 96 -42.91 19.90 15.81
CA ALA A 96 -42.71 18.90 14.76
C ALA A 96 -42.90 19.54 13.37
N GLY A 97 -41.80 19.83 12.69
CA GLY A 97 -41.79 20.24 11.27
C GLY A 97 -41.83 19.01 10.34
N ARG A 98 -42.89 18.88 9.55
CA ARG A 98 -43.02 17.92 8.44
C ARG A 98 -42.02 18.25 7.33
N LEU A 99 -41.20 17.28 6.94
CA LEU A 99 -40.46 17.28 5.66
C LEU A 99 -41.32 16.70 4.52
N PRO A 100 -41.14 17.17 3.27
CA PRO A 100 -41.88 16.67 2.11
C PRO A 100 -41.41 15.26 1.73
N HIS A 101 -42.40 14.38 1.57
CA HIS A 101 -42.24 12.98 1.23
C HIS A 101 -42.01 12.83 -0.28
N CYS A 102 -40.80 12.42 -0.68
CA CYS A 102 -40.53 12.01 -2.07
C CYS A 102 -41.06 10.58 -2.27
N GLN A 103 -42.03 10.42 -3.18
CA GLN A 103 -42.56 9.13 -3.58
C GLN A 103 -41.61 8.50 -4.62
N SER A 104 -40.77 7.55 -4.19
CA SER A 104 -40.01 6.72 -5.11
C SER A 104 -40.94 5.70 -5.76
N ALA A 105 -41.08 5.78 -7.09
CA ALA A 105 -41.80 4.79 -7.88
C ALA A 105 -40.96 3.51 -7.98
N ASN A 106 -41.50 2.40 -7.47
CA ASN A 106 -40.90 1.08 -7.58
C ASN A 106 -40.99 0.58 -9.03
N GLY A 107 -39.88 0.66 -9.76
CA GLY A 107 -39.68 -0.02 -11.04
C GLY A 107 -39.16 -1.44 -10.84
N LEU A 108 -39.87 -2.42 -11.41
CA LEU A 108 -39.53 -3.84 -11.42
C LEU A 108 -38.29 -4.06 -12.30
N VAL A 109 -37.14 -4.40 -11.71
CA VAL A 109 -35.90 -4.67 -12.45
C VAL A 109 -35.82 -6.17 -12.80
N VAL A 110 -35.71 -6.46 -14.10
CA VAL A 110 -35.42 -7.80 -14.63
C VAL A 110 -33.89 -7.97 -14.67
N ALA A 111 -33.37 -8.94 -13.93
CA ALA A 111 -31.95 -9.23 -13.87
C ALA A 111 -31.45 -9.89 -15.18
N GLN A 112 -30.48 -9.27 -15.84
CA GLN A 112 -29.62 -9.96 -16.81
C GLN A 112 -28.21 -10.08 -16.21
N HIS A 113 -27.81 -11.32 -15.95
CA HIS A 113 -26.47 -11.70 -15.49
C HIS A 113 -25.52 -11.75 -16.70
N GLY A 114 -24.56 -10.82 -16.74
CA GLY A 114 -23.42 -10.86 -17.66
C GLY A 114 -22.15 -10.45 -16.91
N GLN A 115 -21.55 -11.39 -16.17
CA GLN A 115 -20.28 -11.16 -15.46
C GLN A 115 -19.13 -11.13 -16.48
N HIS A 116 -18.59 -9.94 -16.75
CA HIS A 116 -17.30 -9.76 -17.38
C HIS A 116 -16.29 -9.37 -16.30
N PHE A 117 -15.51 -10.34 -15.81
CA PHE A 117 -14.41 -10.09 -14.88
C PHE A 117 -13.31 -9.31 -15.60
N CYS A 118 -13.22 -8.00 -15.35
CA CYS A 118 -12.09 -7.19 -15.78
C CYS A 118 -10.99 -7.26 -14.72
N CYS A 119 -10.13 -8.28 -14.85
CA CYS A 119 -8.93 -8.43 -14.03
C CYS A 119 -7.82 -7.55 -14.63
N SER A 120 -7.77 -6.27 -14.26
CA SER A 120 -6.67 -5.37 -14.61
C SER A 120 -5.63 -5.33 -13.50
N CYS A 121 -4.63 -6.20 -13.65
CA CYS A 121 -3.21 -5.89 -13.51
C CYS A 121 -2.76 -5.10 -12.26
N VAL A 122 -2.54 -5.80 -11.14
CA VAL A 122 -1.40 -5.46 -10.28
C VAL A 122 -0.24 -6.30 -10.78
N ALA A 123 0.55 -5.74 -11.70
CA ALA A 123 1.84 -6.28 -12.05
C ALA A 123 2.75 -6.08 -10.83
N ILE A 124 2.94 -7.15 -10.06
CA ILE A 124 4.05 -7.23 -9.12
C ILE A 124 5.29 -7.37 -9.99
N GLN A 125 5.99 -6.25 -10.22
CA GLN A 125 7.37 -6.31 -10.70
C GLN A 125 8.21 -6.76 -9.51
N ASP A 126 8.56 -8.04 -9.51
CA ASP A 126 9.64 -8.57 -8.69
C ASP A 126 10.95 -8.01 -9.26
N ASP A 127 11.33 -6.81 -8.81
CA ASP A 127 12.63 -6.21 -9.09
C ASP A 127 13.65 -6.87 -8.16
N ASP A 128 14.24 -7.98 -8.63
CA ASP A 128 15.38 -8.66 -8.02
C ASP A 128 16.62 -7.76 -8.11
N THR A 129 16.67 -6.72 -7.28
CA THR A 129 17.90 -5.95 -7.04
C THR A 129 18.64 -6.60 -5.88
N GLU A 130 19.58 -7.49 -6.20
CA GLU A 130 20.56 -8.00 -5.24
C GLU A 130 21.50 -6.86 -4.84
N GLU A 131 21.14 -6.13 -3.78
CA GLU A 131 22.06 -5.23 -3.08
C GLU A 131 22.94 -6.06 -2.13
N ASP A 132 24.21 -6.22 -2.53
CA ASP A 132 25.32 -6.68 -1.70
C ASP A 132 25.54 -5.69 -0.53
N GLU A 133 24.82 -5.89 0.56
CA GLU A 133 25.05 -5.21 1.84
C GLU A 133 26.31 -5.81 2.50
N ALA A 134 27.42 -5.13 2.31
CA ALA A 134 28.67 -5.38 2.99
C ALA A 134 28.51 -5.18 4.51
N ASN A 135 28.65 -6.29 5.25
CA ASN A 135 28.80 -6.31 6.72
C ASN A 135 29.71 -5.18 7.21
N LYS A 136 29.11 -4.26 7.95
CA LYS A 136 29.82 -3.31 8.79
C LYS A 136 29.42 -3.58 10.24
N ASP A 137 30.18 -4.47 10.85
CA ASP A 137 30.18 -4.73 12.28
C ASP A 137 30.73 -3.48 12.98
N ASP A 138 29.85 -2.59 13.44
CA ASP A 138 30.19 -1.54 14.38
C ASP A 138 29.61 -1.94 15.75
N ASP A 139 30.48 -2.57 16.54
CA ASP A 139 30.38 -2.69 18.00
C ASP A 139 30.19 -1.29 18.62
N ALA A 140 29.02 -1.02 19.18
CA ALA A 140 28.81 0.13 20.05
C ALA A 140 27.98 -0.28 21.26
N GLU A 141 28.63 -0.09 22.39
CA GLU A 141 28.31 -0.61 23.70
C GLU A 141 26.97 -0.14 24.27
N GLY A 142 26.50 -0.94 25.23
CA GLY A 142 25.27 -0.73 25.95
C GLY A 142 25.21 0.62 26.66
N SER A 143 24.07 1.26 26.51
CA SER A 143 23.65 2.40 27.31
C SER A 143 22.39 1.99 28.06
N ASP A 144 22.59 1.61 29.33
CA ASP A 144 21.55 1.55 30.36
C ASP A 144 20.83 2.90 30.40
N THR A 145 19.62 2.97 29.83
CA THR A 145 18.69 4.08 30.08
C THR A 145 17.58 3.58 30.99
N GLU A 146 17.88 3.73 32.27
CA GLU A 146 17.00 4.18 33.35
C GLU A 146 15.50 4.32 33.01
N TYR A 147 14.68 3.59 33.77
CA TYR A 147 13.23 3.65 33.79
C TYR A 147 12.74 5.05 34.21
N GLY A 148 12.50 5.92 33.23
CA GLY A 148 11.80 7.18 33.37
C GLY A 148 10.29 6.98 33.26
N ASP A 149 9.64 7.04 34.42
CA ASP A 149 8.20 7.11 34.66
C ASP A 149 7.65 8.42 34.07
N ASP A 150 7.31 8.43 32.78
CA ASP A 150 6.66 9.56 32.11
C ASP A 150 5.17 9.23 31.91
N ASP A 151 4.35 9.64 32.88
CA ASP A 151 2.94 9.94 32.72
C ASP A 151 2.78 11.02 31.62
N LYS A 152 2.97 10.63 30.37
CA LYS A 152 2.57 11.43 29.21
C LYS A 152 1.06 11.33 29.10
N ASP A 153 0.40 12.30 29.73
CA ASP A 153 -0.93 12.73 29.35
C ASP A 153 -0.94 12.97 27.83
N ASP A 154 -1.40 11.95 27.10
CA ASP A 154 -1.59 11.92 25.65
C ASP A 154 -2.80 12.77 25.25
N SER A 155 -2.92 13.95 25.86
CA SER A 155 -3.82 15.04 25.50
C SER A 155 -3.21 15.89 24.38
N GLY A 156 -2.37 15.27 23.56
CA GLY A 156 -1.62 15.87 22.47
C GLY A 156 -2.51 16.22 21.27
N SER A 157 -3.07 17.42 21.31
CA SER A 157 -3.39 18.22 20.13
C SER A 157 -4.35 17.59 19.10
N LEU A 158 -5.64 17.51 19.46
CA LEU A 158 -6.80 17.42 18.54
C LEU A 158 -6.98 18.67 17.64
N GLY A 159 -5.91 19.44 17.40
CA GLY A 159 -5.95 20.78 16.85
C GLY A 159 -4.98 20.96 15.70
N HIS A 160 -5.14 20.18 14.62
CA HIS A 160 -4.69 20.64 13.30
C HIS A 160 -5.91 21.10 12.49
N PRO A 161 -6.36 22.35 12.69
CA PRO A 161 -7.55 22.90 12.04
C PRO A 161 -7.37 23.20 10.54
N ASN A 162 -6.18 22.93 9.97
CA ASN A 162 -5.84 23.35 8.61
C ASN A 162 -6.02 22.22 7.56
N GLY A 163 -7.04 21.39 7.73
CA GLY A 163 -7.46 20.47 6.67
C GLY A 163 -7.98 21.22 5.46
N LEU A 164 -7.58 20.81 4.26
CA LEU A 164 -8.20 21.30 3.02
C LEU A 164 -9.58 20.66 2.84
N ASP A 165 -10.57 21.47 2.46
CA ASP A 165 -11.89 20.98 2.12
C ASP A 165 -11.97 20.67 0.62
N TYR A 166 -12.06 19.38 0.32
CA TYR A 166 -12.20 18.86 -1.05
C TYR A 166 -13.66 18.67 -1.48
N SER A 167 -14.65 19.00 -0.64
CA SER A 167 -16.07 18.76 -0.94
C SER A 167 -16.44 19.34 -2.30
N GLU A 168 -16.19 20.64 -2.52
CA GLU A 168 -16.52 21.31 -3.79
C GLU A 168 -15.77 20.72 -4.99
N VAL A 169 -14.55 20.23 -4.77
CA VAL A 169 -13.74 19.60 -5.83
C VAL A 169 -14.36 18.28 -6.27
N PHE A 170 -14.74 17.44 -5.32
CA PHE A 170 -15.40 16.17 -5.61
C PHE A 170 -16.74 16.38 -6.31
N PHE A 171 -17.56 17.30 -5.81
CA PHE A 171 -18.86 17.62 -6.39
C PHE A 171 -18.76 18.20 -7.79
N ALA A 172 -17.84 19.12 -8.05
CA ALA A 172 -17.68 19.69 -9.38
C ALA A 172 -17.31 18.63 -10.43
N HIS A 173 -16.43 17.69 -10.09
CA HIS A 173 -16.08 16.60 -11.01
C HIS A 173 -17.22 15.60 -11.19
N ALA A 174 -17.96 15.26 -10.13
CA ALA A 174 -19.11 14.35 -10.21
C ALA A 174 -20.29 14.97 -10.98
N GLU A 175 -20.63 16.23 -10.70
CA GLU A 175 -21.66 16.98 -11.45
C GLU A 175 -21.31 17.08 -12.93
N LEU A 176 -20.06 17.44 -13.25
CA LEU A 176 -19.61 17.56 -14.62
C LEU A 176 -19.52 16.20 -15.33
N TYR A 177 -19.20 15.13 -14.60
CA TYR A 177 -19.30 13.76 -15.10
C TYR A 177 -20.73 13.45 -15.53
N ILE A 178 -21.72 13.66 -14.65
CA ILE A 178 -23.13 13.39 -14.93
C ILE A 178 -23.64 14.25 -16.09
N LEU A 179 -23.31 15.54 -16.12
CA LEU A 179 -23.65 16.43 -17.24
C LEU A 179 -23.01 15.97 -18.55
N SER A 180 -21.71 15.62 -18.53
CA SER A 180 -21.03 15.16 -19.74
C SER A 180 -21.63 13.88 -20.29
N GLN A 181 -22.08 12.98 -19.41
CA GLN A 181 -22.77 11.75 -19.79
C GLN A 181 -24.11 12.01 -20.47
N THR A 182 -24.95 12.85 -19.85
CA THR A 182 -26.29 13.17 -20.40
C THR A 182 -26.20 13.89 -21.75
N GLN A 183 -25.11 14.62 -21.98
CA GLN A 183 -24.79 15.29 -23.24
C GLN A 183 -23.98 14.42 -24.22
N GLY A 184 -23.73 13.14 -23.91
CA GLY A 184 -23.04 12.21 -24.81
C GLY A 184 -21.56 12.55 -25.08
N ARG A 185 -20.85 13.15 -24.11
CA ARG A 185 -19.47 13.65 -24.24
C ARG A 185 -18.46 12.74 -23.55
N SER A 186 -18.24 11.55 -24.11
CA SER A 186 -17.35 10.52 -23.55
C SER A 186 -15.94 11.00 -23.20
N LEU A 187 -15.32 11.88 -23.99
CA LEU A 187 -13.98 12.41 -23.70
C LEU A 187 -13.96 13.26 -22.42
N LEU A 188 -14.94 14.16 -22.27
CA LEU A 188 -15.09 14.96 -21.05
C LEU A 188 -15.40 14.04 -19.86
N THR A 189 -16.22 13.03 -20.07
CA THR A 189 -16.56 12.09 -19.02
C THR A 189 -15.34 11.36 -18.47
N ALA A 190 -14.51 10.80 -19.37
CA ALA A 190 -13.27 10.14 -18.98
C ALA A 190 -12.32 11.10 -18.24
N LEU A 191 -12.21 12.35 -18.72
CA LEU A 191 -11.40 13.40 -18.08
C LEU A 191 -11.91 13.75 -16.67
N CYS A 192 -13.23 13.85 -16.47
CA CYS A 192 -13.83 14.07 -15.15
C CYS A 192 -13.54 12.94 -14.18
N LEU A 193 -13.66 11.69 -14.63
CA LEU A 193 -13.38 10.53 -13.79
C LEU A 193 -11.91 10.45 -13.38
N ASP A 194 -10.99 10.73 -14.30
CA ASP A 194 -9.55 10.75 -14.03
C ASP A 194 -9.14 11.87 -13.05
N ARG A 195 -9.71 13.07 -13.22
CA ARG A 195 -9.50 14.19 -12.30
C ARG A 195 -10.09 13.94 -10.93
N LEU A 196 -11.27 13.33 -10.85
CA LEU A 196 -11.86 12.92 -9.57
C LEU A 196 -10.98 11.88 -8.86
N ARG A 197 -10.47 10.88 -9.58
CA ARG A 197 -9.53 9.89 -9.04
C ARG A 197 -8.26 10.56 -8.49
N THR A 198 -7.69 11.50 -9.25
CA THR A 198 -6.53 12.28 -8.81
C THR A 198 -6.84 13.09 -7.54
N ALA A 199 -7.96 13.83 -7.53
CA ALA A 199 -8.39 14.62 -6.38
C ALA A 199 -8.63 13.77 -5.14
N LEU A 200 -9.26 12.59 -5.28
CA LEU A 200 -9.45 11.63 -4.19
C LEU A 200 -8.10 11.11 -3.66
N GLY A 201 -7.16 10.81 -4.55
CA GLY A 201 -5.80 10.38 -4.18
C GLY A 201 -4.98 11.46 -3.47
N GLU A 202 -5.10 12.72 -3.90
CA GLU A 202 -4.46 13.86 -3.22
C GLU A 202 -5.07 14.12 -1.84
N ALA A 203 -6.40 14.09 -1.74
CA ALA A 203 -7.11 14.28 -0.48
C ALA A 203 -6.79 13.15 0.53
N ALA A 204 -6.70 11.89 0.06
CA ALA A 204 -6.31 10.75 0.90
C ALA A 204 -4.87 10.85 1.40
N LYS A 205 -3.95 11.49 0.67
CA LYS A 205 -2.56 11.68 1.10
C LYS A 205 -2.35 12.88 2.02
N ALA A 206 -3.34 13.75 2.18
CA ALA A 206 -3.21 14.94 2.99
C ALA A 206 -2.94 14.57 4.47
N PRO A 207 -1.99 15.24 5.15
CA PRO A 207 -1.57 14.91 6.52
C PRO A 207 -2.66 15.20 7.58
N VAL A 208 -3.66 15.99 7.22
CA VAL A 208 -4.76 16.38 8.10
C VAL A 208 -6.05 15.93 7.42
N ARG A 209 -6.58 14.77 7.85
CA ARG A 209 -7.75 14.10 7.24
C ARG A 209 -9.11 14.29 7.95
N PRO A 210 -9.37 15.27 8.82
CA PRO A 210 -10.58 15.27 9.66
C PRO A 210 -11.89 15.40 8.86
N ARG A 211 -11.82 15.70 7.56
CA ARG A 211 -13.00 15.85 6.68
C ARG A 211 -13.00 14.94 5.46
N PHE A 212 -11.95 14.15 5.25
CA PHE A 212 -11.87 13.30 4.06
C PHE A 212 -13.02 12.29 4.06
N ALA A 213 -13.24 11.60 5.18
CA ALA A 213 -14.34 10.65 5.37
C ALA A 213 -15.72 11.29 5.12
N THR A 214 -15.97 12.47 5.70
CA THR A 214 -17.23 13.20 5.51
C THR A 214 -17.44 13.62 4.05
N ASN A 215 -16.41 14.15 3.40
CA ASN A 215 -16.48 14.57 2.00
C ASN A 215 -16.72 13.38 1.05
N LEU A 216 -16.05 12.25 1.32
CA LEU A 216 -16.23 11.00 0.57
C LEU A 216 -17.62 10.40 0.79
N GLY A 217 -18.14 10.42 2.02
CA GLY A 217 -19.51 10.01 2.32
C GLY A 217 -20.55 10.85 1.58
N ARG A 218 -20.37 12.17 1.57
CA ARG A 218 -21.24 13.10 0.81
C ARG A 218 -21.17 12.87 -0.70
N LEU A 219 -19.97 12.63 -1.24
CA LEU A 219 -19.81 12.25 -2.65
C LEU A 219 -20.55 10.94 -2.96
N LEU A 220 -20.43 9.93 -2.09
CA LEU A 220 -21.08 8.64 -2.30
C LEU A 220 -22.62 8.80 -2.35
N PHE A 221 -23.21 9.51 -1.39
CA PHE A 221 -24.64 9.82 -1.42
C PHE A 221 -25.06 10.49 -2.73
N TYR A 222 -24.33 11.51 -3.14
CA TYR A 222 -24.62 12.25 -4.35
C TYR A 222 -24.57 11.38 -5.61
N VAL A 223 -23.55 10.54 -5.76
CA VAL A 223 -23.40 9.67 -6.93
C VAL A 223 -24.55 8.66 -7.03
N TYR A 224 -25.06 8.14 -5.91
CA TYR A 224 -26.18 7.19 -5.92
C TYR A 224 -27.55 7.88 -6.03
N GLU A 225 -27.69 9.10 -5.53
CA GLU A 225 -28.90 9.91 -5.69
C GLU A 225 -29.08 10.34 -7.16
N HIS A 226 -27.99 10.80 -7.80
CA HIS A 226 -28.03 11.34 -9.16
C HIS A 226 -27.64 10.34 -10.25
N GLY A 227 -27.12 9.15 -9.90
CA GLY A 227 -26.78 8.10 -10.86
C GLY A 227 -27.98 7.45 -11.56
N ASN A 228 -29.20 7.65 -11.05
CA ASN A 228 -30.44 7.14 -11.64
C ASN A 228 -31.04 8.05 -12.73
N VAL A 229 -30.40 9.19 -13.03
CA VAL A 229 -30.83 10.09 -14.12
C VAL A 229 -30.52 9.40 -15.45
N ARG A 230 -31.45 8.54 -15.92
CA ARG A 230 -31.49 7.80 -17.20
C ARG A 230 -30.23 8.00 -18.05
N LEU A 231 -29.13 7.42 -17.60
CA LEU A 231 -27.88 7.51 -18.34
C LEU A 231 -28.05 6.70 -19.63
N ILE A 232 -27.45 7.18 -20.71
CA ILE A 232 -27.62 6.62 -22.05
C ILE A 232 -27.18 5.14 -22.10
N ASP A 233 -26.32 4.74 -21.17
CA ASP A 233 -25.77 3.39 -21.02
C ASP A 233 -25.69 3.05 -19.52
N ASP A 234 -26.40 1.99 -19.10
CA ASP A 234 -26.37 1.47 -17.74
C ASP A 234 -24.93 1.18 -17.29
N ASN A 235 -24.03 0.80 -18.21
CA ASN A 235 -22.64 0.49 -17.91
C ASN A 235 -21.83 1.71 -17.44
N GLN A 236 -22.16 2.93 -17.87
CA GLN A 236 -21.35 4.11 -17.58
C GLN A 236 -21.73 4.79 -16.25
N ALA A 237 -22.96 4.58 -15.76
CA ALA A 237 -23.34 4.94 -14.39
C ALA A 237 -22.46 4.22 -13.37
N HIS A 238 -22.05 3.00 -13.71
CA HIS A 238 -21.25 2.15 -12.84
C HIS A 238 -19.83 2.69 -12.62
N ASP A 239 -19.20 3.37 -13.57
CA ASP A 239 -17.79 3.79 -13.38
C ASP A 239 -17.61 4.82 -12.25
N LEU A 240 -18.50 5.80 -12.15
CA LEU A 240 -18.47 6.79 -11.06
C LEU A 240 -18.88 6.16 -9.72
N GLN A 241 -19.90 5.29 -9.74
CA GLN A 241 -20.35 4.53 -8.55
C GLN A 241 -19.23 3.63 -8.02
N ASN A 242 -18.59 2.85 -8.90
CA ASN A 242 -17.47 1.96 -8.60
C ASN A 242 -16.25 2.74 -8.10
N LEU A 243 -15.93 3.90 -8.70
CA LEU A 243 -14.84 4.73 -8.22
C LEU A 243 -15.09 5.21 -6.78
N ALA A 244 -16.27 5.78 -6.52
CA ALA A 244 -16.62 6.29 -5.19
C ALA A 244 -16.72 5.17 -4.15
N SER A 245 -17.36 4.05 -4.48
CA SER A 245 -17.49 2.90 -3.57
C SER A 245 -16.14 2.24 -3.28
N SER A 246 -15.28 2.09 -4.30
CA SER A 246 -13.96 1.50 -4.09
C SER A 246 -13.09 2.40 -3.21
N TYR A 247 -13.10 3.72 -3.40
CA TYR A 247 -12.40 4.64 -2.49
C TYR A 247 -12.96 4.59 -1.06
N ALA A 248 -14.28 4.58 -0.91
CA ALA A 248 -14.92 4.45 0.40
C ALA A 248 -14.52 3.12 1.09
N ALA A 249 -14.41 2.04 0.34
CA ALA A 249 -13.99 0.75 0.86
C ALA A 249 -12.51 0.71 1.29
N MET A 250 -11.59 1.46 0.64
CA MET A 250 -10.19 1.55 1.17
C MET A 250 -10.10 2.32 2.47
N HIS A 251 -10.96 3.32 2.64
CA HIS A 251 -10.95 4.21 3.79
C HIS A 251 -12.07 3.89 4.78
N ILE A 252 -12.56 2.65 4.78
CA ILE A 252 -13.69 2.22 5.61
C ILE A 252 -13.41 2.42 7.12
N GLU A 253 -12.16 2.29 7.53
CA GLU A 253 -11.74 2.54 8.92
C GLU A 253 -11.87 4.01 9.31
N GLU A 254 -11.48 4.93 8.42
CA GLU A 254 -11.62 6.38 8.60
C GLU A 254 -13.09 6.82 8.52
N MET A 255 -13.90 6.10 7.74
CA MET A 255 -15.31 6.39 7.50
C MET A 255 -16.26 5.71 8.49
N LYS A 256 -15.81 5.14 9.61
CA LYS A 256 -16.66 4.30 10.49
C LYS A 256 -18.00 4.95 10.88
N GLU A 257 -18.00 6.24 11.20
CA GLU A 257 -19.21 6.98 11.58
C GLU A 257 -20.10 7.26 10.36
N GLU A 258 -19.53 7.72 9.25
CA GLU A 258 -20.22 7.95 7.99
C GLU A 258 -20.79 6.66 7.40
N CYS A 259 -20.05 5.56 7.47
CA CYS A 259 -20.46 4.23 7.02
C CYS A 259 -21.69 3.75 7.76
N SER A 260 -21.78 3.98 9.07
CA SER A 260 -22.98 3.66 9.82
C SER A 260 -24.20 4.43 9.31
N SER A 261 -24.03 5.69 8.91
CA SER A 261 -25.08 6.49 8.26
C SER A 261 -25.42 5.95 6.86
N LEU A 262 -24.41 5.67 6.04
CA LEU A 262 -24.57 5.13 4.67
C LEU A 262 -25.33 3.80 4.69
N MET A 263 -24.96 2.88 5.59
CA MET A 263 -25.59 1.56 5.71
C MET A 263 -27.05 1.63 6.14
N ARG A 264 -27.47 2.66 6.89
CA ARG A 264 -28.88 2.87 7.25
C ARG A 264 -29.76 3.21 6.06
N HIS A 265 -29.20 3.79 5.01
CA HIS A 265 -29.95 4.12 3.80
C HIS A 265 -30.21 2.88 2.92
N GLY A 266 -29.38 1.85 3.06
CA GLY A 266 -29.54 0.58 2.34
C GLY A 266 -29.45 0.74 0.82
N GLY A 267 -30.13 -0.16 0.09
CA GLY A 267 -30.22 -0.13 -1.37
C GLY A 267 -28.90 -0.47 -2.09
N LYS A 268 -28.82 -0.09 -3.37
CA LYS A 268 -27.69 -0.39 -4.26
C LYS A 268 -26.36 0.16 -3.72
N MET A 269 -26.37 1.31 -3.06
CA MET A 269 -25.18 1.91 -2.45
C MET A 269 -24.57 1.01 -1.37
N ALA A 270 -25.40 0.49 -0.47
CA ALA A 270 -24.92 -0.39 0.59
C ALA A 270 -24.45 -1.74 0.01
N GLU A 271 -25.15 -2.27 -1.00
CA GLU A 271 -24.75 -3.49 -1.71
C GLU A 271 -23.38 -3.36 -2.37
N ASP A 272 -23.19 -2.31 -3.19
CA ASP A 272 -21.94 -2.06 -3.92
C ASP A 272 -20.78 -1.77 -2.95
N LEU A 273 -21.01 -1.00 -1.88
CA LEU A 273 -19.99 -0.77 -0.85
C LEU A 273 -19.61 -2.07 -0.12
N MET A 274 -20.58 -2.88 0.29
CA MET A 274 -20.30 -4.15 0.99
C MET A 274 -19.59 -5.15 0.09
N LYS A 275 -19.92 -5.17 -1.20
CA LYS A 275 -19.22 -5.99 -2.20
C LYS A 275 -17.74 -5.59 -2.28
N GLU A 276 -17.44 -4.30 -2.43
CA GLU A 276 -16.05 -3.81 -2.47
C GLU A 276 -15.29 -4.10 -1.17
N VAL A 277 -15.93 -3.95 -0.01
CA VAL A 277 -15.34 -4.30 1.30
C VAL A 277 -15.06 -5.80 1.39
N ALA A 278 -15.99 -6.64 0.95
CA ALA A 278 -15.82 -8.10 0.96
C ALA A 278 -14.69 -8.55 0.01
N ASP A 279 -14.65 -8.02 -1.21
CA ASP A 279 -13.61 -8.32 -2.20
C ASP A 279 -12.22 -7.93 -1.65
N ARG A 280 -12.11 -6.76 -1.01
CA ARG A 280 -10.88 -6.33 -0.33
C ARG A 280 -10.48 -7.25 0.82
N ALA A 281 -11.43 -7.65 1.66
CA ALA A 281 -11.17 -8.57 2.77
C ALA A 281 -10.67 -9.95 2.27
N ILE A 282 -11.25 -10.47 1.18
CA ILE A 282 -10.80 -11.71 0.55
C ILE A 282 -9.38 -11.57 -0.01
N ASN A 283 -9.10 -10.47 -0.72
CA ASN A 283 -7.78 -10.19 -1.27
C ASN A 283 -6.71 -10.05 -0.17
N LEU A 284 -7.01 -9.32 0.90
CA LEU A 284 -6.09 -9.15 2.04
C LEU A 284 -5.78 -10.49 2.71
N ASN A 285 -6.79 -11.35 2.91
CA ASN A 285 -6.58 -12.70 3.44
C ASN A 285 -5.69 -13.56 2.53
N SER A 286 -5.81 -13.41 1.20
CA SER A 286 -4.92 -14.11 0.25
C SER A 286 -3.48 -13.63 0.36
N VAL A 287 -3.25 -12.33 0.49
CA VAL A 287 -1.90 -11.75 0.66
C VAL A 287 -1.28 -12.20 1.97
N LEU A 288 -2.01 -12.10 3.09
CA LEU A 288 -1.53 -12.54 4.40
C LEU A 288 -1.18 -14.03 4.42
N LYS A 289 -1.97 -14.87 3.74
CA LYS A 289 -1.66 -16.30 3.61
C LYS A 289 -0.36 -16.54 2.85
N LYS A 290 -0.15 -15.87 1.72
CA LYS A 290 1.10 -15.98 0.93
C LYS A 290 2.30 -15.49 1.72
N GLU A 291 2.15 -14.42 2.50
CA GLU A 291 3.22 -13.90 3.34
C GLU A 291 3.58 -14.86 4.48
N ALA A 292 2.58 -15.49 5.11
CA ALA A 292 2.81 -16.53 6.11
C ALA A 292 3.53 -17.76 5.52
N GLU A 293 3.12 -18.23 4.34
CA GLU A 293 3.78 -19.34 3.62
C GLU A 293 5.23 -18.98 3.25
N LYS A 294 5.49 -17.73 2.84
CA LYS A 294 6.84 -17.21 2.56
C LYS A 294 7.71 -17.23 3.82
N ARG A 295 7.21 -16.71 4.95
CA ARG A 295 7.92 -16.72 6.23
C ARG A 295 8.22 -18.14 6.72
N GLU A 296 7.26 -19.06 6.60
CA GLU A 296 7.46 -20.48 6.95
C GLU A 296 8.54 -21.14 6.08
N ARG A 297 8.59 -20.80 4.80
CA ARG A 297 9.63 -21.30 3.89
C ARG A 297 11.02 -20.75 4.27
N GLU A 298 11.13 -19.45 4.54
CA GLU A 298 12.37 -18.82 4.97
C GLU A 298 12.90 -19.43 6.28
N GLU A 299 12.01 -19.73 7.23
CA GLU A 299 12.36 -20.38 8.49
C GLU A 299 12.91 -21.80 8.26
N ARG A 300 12.28 -22.60 7.40
CA ARG A 300 12.76 -23.94 7.03
C ARG A 300 14.11 -23.91 6.32
N GLU A 301 14.31 -22.95 5.42
CA GLU A 301 15.59 -22.77 4.73
C GLU A 301 16.70 -22.38 5.73
N LYS A 302 16.39 -21.53 6.72
CA LYS A 302 17.32 -21.19 7.80
C LYS A 302 17.67 -22.40 8.68
N GLU A 303 16.67 -23.20 9.09
CA GLU A 303 16.90 -24.43 9.87
C GLU A 303 17.75 -25.44 9.09
N GLN A 304 17.49 -25.60 7.78
CA GLN A 304 18.28 -26.47 6.93
C GLN A 304 19.75 -26.02 6.83
N ARG A 305 19.99 -24.71 6.64
CA ARG A 305 21.35 -24.15 6.62
C ARG A 305 22.08 -24.36 7.93
N GLU A 306 21.41 -24.18 9.07
CA GLU A 306 21.99 -24.43 10.39
C GLU A 306 22.35 -25.91 10.57
N LYS A 307 21.49 -26.83 10.12
CA LYS A 307 21.77 -28.27 10.16
C LYS A 307 22.97 -28.65 9.29
N GLU A 308 23.05 -28.11 8.08
CA GLU A 308 24.19 -28.31 7.17
C GLU A 308 25.50 -27.76 7.77
N GLN A 309 25.44 -26.59 8.43
CA GLN A 309 26.59 -26.02 9.13
C GLN A 309 27.05 -26.90 10.29
N ARG A 310 26.14 -27.38 11.13
CA ARG A 310 26.46 -28.30 12.24
C ARG A 310 27.07 -29.61 11.73
N GLU A 311 26.57 -30.15 10.62
CA GLU A 311 27.14 -31.35 10.00
C GLU A 311 28.55 -31.09 9.46
N LYS A 312 28.78 -29.93 8.83
CA LYS A 312 30.10 -29.52 8.35
C LYS A 312 31.11 -29.40 9.50
N GLU A 313 30.72 -28.76 10.60
CA GLU A 313 31.55 -28.63 11.81
C GLU A 313 31.86 -29.99 12.43
N GLN A 314 30.90 -30.91 12.46
CA GLN A 314 31.10 -32.27 12.95
C GLN A 314 32.10 -33.05 12.09
N ARG A 315 31.99 -32.96 10.75
CA ARG A 315 32.93 -33.59 9.81
C ARG A 315 34.34 -33.03 9.96
N GLU A 316 34.48 -31.71 10.12
CA GLU A 316 35.77 -31.07 10.34
C GLU A 316 36.40 -31.52 11.67
N LYS A 317 35.61 -31.63 12.74
CA LYS A 317 36.08 -32.16 14.03
C LYS A 317 36.56 -33.60 13.92
N GLU A 318 35.82 -34.47 13.25
CA GLU A 318 36.22 -35.87 13.03
C GLU A 318 37.50 -35.97 12.20
N GLN A 319 37.65 -35.12 11.17
CA GLN A 319 38.88 -35.05 10.38
C GLN A 319 40.08 -34.64 11.23
N ARG A 320 39.95 -33.60 12.06
CA ARG A 320 41.00 -33.14 12.99
C ARG A 320 41.39 -34.24 13.98
N GLU A 321 40.43 -35.00 14.51
CA GLU A 321 40.69 -36.12 15.41
C GLU A 321 41.45 -37.27 14.70
N LYS A 322 41.07 -37.58 13.45
CA LYS A 322 41.75 -38.58 12.63
C LYS A 322 43.20 -38.18 12.33
N GLU A 323 43.44 -36.93 11.94
CA GLU A 323 44.78 -36.39 11.70
C GLU A 323 45.64 -36.43 12.96
N GLN A 324 45.06 -36.11 14.12
CA GLN A 324 45.76 -36.18 15.41
C GLN A 324 46.16 -37.63 15.76
N ARG A 325 45.26 -38.60 15.56
CA ARG A 325 45.56 -40.03 15.77
C ARG A 325 46.64 -40.54 14.83
N GLU A 326 46.62 -40.12 13.57
CA GLU A 326 47.65 -40.49 12.60
C GLU A 326 49.02 -39.90 12.98
N LYS A 327 49.05 -38.63 13.42
CA LYS A 327 50.27 -38.00 13.93
C LYS A 327 50.84 -38.75 15.14
N GLU A 328 49.99 -39.10 16.11
CA GLU A 328 50.41 -39.86 17.30
C GLU A 328 50.95 -41.27 16.92
N GLN A 329 50.35 -41.93 15.92
CA GLN A 329 50.86 -43.20 15.41
C GLN A 329 52.24 -43.06 14.76
N ARG A 330 52.43 -42.02 13.92
CA ARG A 330 53.74 -41.73 13.29
C ARG A 330 54.82 -41.44 14.33
N GLU A 331 54.50 -40.66 15.37
CA GLU A 331 55.43 -40.38 16.48
C GLU A 331 55.78 -41.66 17.26
N LYS A 332 54.81 -42.54 17.53
CA LYS A 332 55.06 -43.84 18.18
C LYS A 332 55.92 -44.76 17.33
N GLU A 333 55.70 -44.81 16.02
CA GLU A 333 56.49 -45.62 15.08
C GLU A 333 57.92 -45.09 14.96
N GLN A 334 58.09 -43.76 14.86
CA GLN A 334 59.39 -43.12 14.86
C GLN A 334 60.17 -43.44 16.15
N LYS A 335 59.53 -43.31 17.32
CA LYS A 335 60.16 -43.63 18.61
C LYS A 335 60.58 -45.10 18.70
N LYS A 336 59.76 -46.04 18.21
CA LYS A 336 60.12 -47.47 18.14
C LYS A 336 61.30 -47.74 17.21
N ARG A 337 61.37 -47.01 16.08
CA ARG A 337 62.49 -47.10 15.13
C ARG A 337 63.78 -46.59 15.76
N GLU A 338 63.74 -45.42 16.40
CA GLU A 338 64.88 -44.85 17.13
C GLU A 338 65.36 -45.78 18.25
N GLU A 339 64.44 -46.37 19.03
CA GLU A 339 64.77 -47.35 20.07
C GLU A 339 65.44 -48.61 19.49
N ARG A 340 64.95 -49.11 18.36
CA ARG A 340 65.55 -50.27 17.67
C ARG A 340 66.94 -49.94 17.13
N GLU A 341 67.10 -48.78 16.50
CA GLU A 341 68.41 -48.32 16.01
C GLU A 341 69.40 -48.12 17.16
N GLN A 342 68.95 -47.64 18.32
CA GLN A 342 69.77 -47.52 19.52
C GLN A 342 70.20 -48.89 20.06
N ARG A 343 69.28 -49.85 20.18
CA ARG A 343 69.60 -51.23 20.60
C ARG A 343 70.58 -51.90 19.64
N GLU A 344 70.41 -51.74 18.33
CA GLU A 344 71.33 -52.28 17.32
C GLU A 344 72.73 -51.64 17.43
N ARG A 345 72.82 -50.34 17.74
CA ARG A 345 74.10 -49.66 18.02
C ARG A 345 74.77 -50.21 19.28
N GLU A 346 74.03 -50.35 20.38
CA GLU A 346 74.53 -50.90 21.63
C GLU A 346 75.03 -52.35 21.47
N GLU A 347 74.26 -53.19 20.76
CA GLU A 347 74.66 -54.57 20.46
C GLU A 347 75.93 -54.62 19.60
N ARG A 348 76.04 -53.74 18.60
CA ARG A 348 77.24 -53.63 17.76
C ARG A 348 78.47 -53.19 18.56
N GLU A 349 78.33 -52.18 19.42
CA GLU A 349 79.41 -51.75 20.33
C GLU A 349 79.83 -52.88 21.27
N GLN A 350 78.87 -53.65 21.79
CA GLN A 350 79.14 -54.77 22.68
C GLN A 350 79.90 -55.90 21.97
N ARG A 351 79.52 -56.25 20.73
CA ARG A 351 80.25 -57.20 19.89
C ARG A 351 81.65 -56.71 19.55
N GLU A 352 81.83 -55.43 19.22
CA GLU A 352 83.15 -54.85 18.95
C GLU A 352 84.05 -54.88 20.21
N ARG A 353 83.49 -54.64 21.41
CA ARG A 353 84.22 -54.80 22.68
C ARG A 353 84.64 -56.25 22.93
N GLU A 354 83.72 -57.21 22.75
CA GLU A 354 84.04 -58.64 22.92
C GLU A 354 85.09 -59.12 21.92
N GLU A 355 85.03 -58.69 20.64
CA GLU A 355 86.06 -59.01 19.65
C GLU A 355 87.41 -58.40 20.03
N ARG A 356 87.43 -57.17 20.54
CA ARG A 356 88.64 -56.50 21.00
C ARG A 356 89.27 -57.22 22.19
N GLU A 357 88.46 -57.62 23.17
CA GLU A 357 88.93 -58.44 24.30
C GLU A 357 89.49 -59.79 23.84
N LYS A 358 88.78 -60.52 22.96
CA LYS A 358 89.28 -61.79 22.38
C LYS A 358 90.57 -61.60 21.61
N ARG A 359 90.74 -60.48 20.90
CA ARG A 359 91.97 -60.18 20.16
C ARG A 359 93.14 -59.90 21.11
N GLU A 360 92.90 -59.10 22.16
CA GLU A 360 93.89 -58.85 23.20
C GLU A 360 94.27 -60.12 23.95
N GLU A 361 93.31 -61.02 24.21
CA GLU A 361 93.57 -62.33 24.83
C GLU A 361 94.43 -63.23 23.94
N ARG A 362 94.13 -63.31 22.63
CA ARG A 362 94.98 -64.03 21.67
C ARG A 362 96.39 -63.45 21.57
N GLU A 363 96.52 -62.12 21.55
CA GLU A 363 97.83 -61.45 21.54
C GLU A 363 98.62 -61.76 22.83
N ARG A 364 97.94 -61.83 23.99
CA ARG A 364 98.57 -62.25 25.26
C ARG A 364 99.03 -63.71 25.20
N GLU A 365 98.20 -64.63 24.71
CA GLU A 365 98.57 -66.05 24.56
C GLU A 365 99.74 -66.23 23.58
N GLU A 366 99.76 -65.52 22.46
CA GLU A 366 100.87 -65.56 21.49
C GLU A 366 102.16 -64.98 22.09
N ALA A 367 102.07 -63.86 22.81
CA ALA A 367 103.22 -63.28 23.51
C ALA A 367 103.76 -64.20 24.62
N GLU A 368 102.89 -64.97 25.28
CA GLU A 368 103.29 -65.97 26.26
C GLU A 368 103.97 -67.19 25.60
N LYS A 369 103.43 -67.67 24.47
CA LYS A 369 104.06 -68.73 23.67
C LYS A 369 105.42 -68.33 23.12
N ALA A 370 105.61 -67.09 22.69
CA ALA A 370 106.90 -66.59 22.18
C ALA A 370 108.00 -66.47 23.25
N LYS A 371 107.65 -66.57 24.54
CA LYS A 371 108.60 -66.55 25.67
C LYS A 371 109.02 -67.95 26.14
N LYS A 372 108.35 -69.00 25.66
CA LYS A 372 108.77 -70.40 25.83
C LYS A 372 109.62 -70.84 24.64
#